data_AF-A0AAV3XSC5-F1
#
_entry.id   AF-A0AAV3XSC5-F1
#
_cell.length_a   1.000
_cell.length_b   1.000
_cell.length_c   1.000
_cell.angle_alpha   90.00
_cell.angle_beta   90.00
_cell.angle_gamma   90.00
#
_symmetry.space_group_name_H-M   'P 1'
#
loop_
_entity.id
_entity.type
_entity.pdbx_description
1 polymer ?
#
loop_
_entity_poly.entity_id
_entity_poly.type
_entity_poly.pdbx_seq_one_letter_code
_entity_poly.pdbx_strand_id
1 'polypeptide(L)' 'MPTGKEIVDVVVGKPGATSDIKIWRSRRTEYSDNQKFQGDKAYVGEPAIDTTHKKSRSQGITIEQKQENQKPAKKRW' A
#
# COMPACT_ATOMS: atom_id res chain seq x y z
N MET A 1 10.60 13.45 -18.04
CA MET A 1 11.93 13.11 -17.51
C MET A 1 12.43 11.88 -18.25
N PRO A 2 13.61 11.89 -18.88
CA PRO A 2 14.03 10.78 -19.75
C PRO A 2 14.32 9.46 -19.01
N THR A 3 14.53 9.52 -17.68
CA THR A 3 14.93 8.38 -16.83
C THR A 3 13.98 8.12 -15.65
N GLY A 4 12.87 8.85 -15.54
CA GLY A 4 11.91 8.66 -14.46
C GLY A 4 11.11 7.37 -14.65
N LYS A 5 11.01 6.54 -13.59
CA LYS A 5 10.17 5.33 -13.60
C LYS A 5 8.75 5.67 -13.14
N GLU A 6 7.75 5.37 -13.96
CA GLU A 6 6.34 5.58 -13.57
C GLU A 6 5.82 4.50 -12.63
N ILE A 7 4.74 4.81 -11.91
CA ILE A 7 4.06 3.86 -11.01
C ILE A 7 3.27 2.87 -11.86
N VAL A 8 3.59 1.59 -11.74
CA VAL A 8 2.94 0.51 -12.50
C VAL A 8 1.87 -0.16 -11.65
N ASP A 9 0.61 -0.05 -12.08
CA ASP A 9 -0.57 -0.58 -11.38
C ASP A 9 -0.84 -2.07 -11.70
N VAL A 10 -0.54 -2.49 -12.93
CA VAL A 10 -0.78 -3.87 -13.41
C VAL A 10 0.47 -4.41 -14.11
N VAL A 11 0.82 -5.67 -13.84
CA VAL A 11 1.84 -6.42 -14.59
C VAL A 11 1.22 -7.65 -15.21
N VAL A 12 1.35 -7.74 -16.53
CA VAL A 12 0.86 -8.87 -17.33
C VAL A 12 1.53 -10.17 -16.83
N GLY A 13 0.73 -11.19 -16.55
CA GLY A 13 1.20 -12.53 -16.16
C GLY A 13 1.35 -12.79 -14.65
N LYS A 14 1.06 -11.81 -13.77
CA LYS A 14 0.98 -12.04 -12.31
C LYS A 14 -0.48 -12.19 -11.86
N PRO A 15 -0.81 -13.10 -10.90
CA PRO A 15 -2.18 -13.28 -10.44
C PRO A 15 -2.74 -12.00 -9.83
N GLY A 16 -3.93 -11.60 -10.31
CA GLY A 16 -4.61 -10.37 -9.92
C GLY A 16 -5.40 -10.52 -8.62
N ALA A 17 -4.90 -9.88 -7.55
CA ALA A 17 -5.64 -9.34 -6.39
C ALA A 17 -4.65 -8.73 -5.37
N THR A 18 -3.62 -8.02 -5.82
CA THR A 18 -2.72 -7.30 -4.91
C THR A 18 -3.21 -5.86 -4.84
N SER A 19 -3.44 -5.33 -3.64
CA SER A 19 -3.85 -3.94 -3.48
C SER A 19 -2.76 -2.99 -3.95
N ASP A 20 -3.16 -1.87 -4.53
CA ASP A 20 -2.29 -0.84 -5.10
C ASP A 20 -1.22 -0.39 -4.09
N ILE A 21 -1.59 -0.26 -2.82
CA ILE A 21 -0.68 0.10 -1.72
C ILE A 21 0.42 -0.94 -1.48
N LYS A 22 0.11 -2.22 -1.67
CA LYS A 22 1.05 -3.32 -1.46
C LYS A 22 2.01 -3.43 -2.64
N ILE A 23 1.52 -3.17 -3.86
CA ILE A 23 2.35 -3.02 -5.06
C ILE A 23 3.31 -1.85 -4.87
N TRP A 24 2.81 -0.69 -4.45
CA TRP A 24 3.62 0.49 -4.16
C TRP A 24 4.72 0.22 -3.14
N ARG A 25 4.39 -0.36 -1.97
CA ARG A 25 5.38 -0.70 -0.93
C ARG A 25 6.48 -1.62 -1.44
N SER A 26 6.15 -2.59 -2.29
CA SER A 26 7.13 -3.53 -2.85
C SER A 26 8.10 -2.91 -3.85
N ARG A 27 7.68 -1.84 -4.54
CA ARG A 27 8.46 -1.17 -5.60
C ARG A 27 9.04 0.16 -5.17
N ARG A 28 8.71 0.66 -3.98
CA ARG A 28 9.13 1.97 -3.48
C ARG A 28 10.65 2.17 -3.57
N THR A 29 11.43 1.12 -3.31
CA THR A 29 12.89 1.13 -3.39
C THR A 29 13.45 1.28 -4.81
N GLU A 30 12.63 1.06 -5.84
CA GLU A 30 13.04 1.22 -7.24
C GLU A 30 12.97 2.68 -7.72
N TYR A 31 12.36 3.58 -6.94
CA TYR A 31 12.22 5.00 -7.23
C TYR A 31 13.20 5.83 -6.40
N SER A 32 13.57 7.00 -6.90
CA SER A 32 14.35 7.98 -6.12
C SER A 32 13.45 8.69 -5.12
N ASP A 33 13.96 8.95 -3.91
CA ASP A 33 13.26 9.72 -2.87
C ASP A 33 12.79 11.11 -3.33
N ASN A 34 13.50 11.70 -4.30
CA ASN A 34 13.20 13.02 -4.86
C ASN A 34 12.44 12.96 -6.20
N GLN A 35 12.01 11.77 -6.62
CA GLN A 35 11.34 11.60 -7.90
C GLN A 35 9.96 12.28 -7.87
N LYS A 36 9.71 13.11 -8.88
CA LYS A 36 8.39 13.72 -9.10
C LYS A 36 7.57 12.80 -10.00
N PHE A 37 6.38 12.44 -9.55
CA PHE A 37 5.40 11.69 -10.33
C PHE A 37 4.42 12.67 -10.97
N GLN A 38 4.09 12.48 -12.25
CA GLN A 38 3.07 13.28 -12.94
C GLN A 38 1.65 12.73 -12.69
N GLY A 39 1.53 11.42 -12.42
CA GLY A 39 0.27 10.74 -12.15
C GLY A 39 -0.23 10.86 -10.70
N ASP A 40 -0.92 9.82 -10.24
CA ASP A 40 -1.61 9.80 -8.95
C ASP A 40 -0.63 9.98 -7.76
N LYS A 41 -0.85 11.04 -6.98
CA LYS A 41 -0.03 11.41 -5.82
C LYS A 41 -0.46 10.69 -4.53
N ALA A 42 -1.56 9.93 -4.56
CA ALA A 42 -2.06 9.21 -3.38
C ALA A 42 -1.01 8.30 -2.74
N TYR A 43 -0.09 7.75 -3.56
CA TYR A 43 1.04 6.93 -3.12
C TYR A 43 2.08 7.68 -2.26
N VAL A 44 2.27 8.98 -2.46
CA VAL A 44 3.15 9.82 -1.62
C VAL A 44 2.57 9.95 -0.21
N GLY A 45 1.24 9.86 -0.08
CA GLY A 45 0.51 9.78 1.18
C GLY A 45 0.55 8.42 1.86
N GLU A 46 1.28 7.42 1.33
CA GLU A 46 1.38 6.07 1.92
C GLU A 46 1.67 6.03 3.43
N PRO A 47 2.54 6.89 4.01
CA PRO A 47 2.76 6.89 5.44
C PRO A 47 1.50 7.17 6.28
N ALA A 48 0.48 7.82 5.69
CA ALA A 48 -0.83 8.04 6.31
C ALA A 48 -1.82 6.88 6.04
N ILE A 49 -1.49 5.96 5.13
CA ILE A 49 -2.31 4.79 4.77
C ILE A 49 -2.04 3.66 5.76
N ASP A 50 -2.67 3.79 6.93
CA ASP A 50 -2.68 2.77 7.97
C ASP A 50 -3.86 1.82 7.74
N THR A 51 -3.64 0.86 6.84
CA THR A 51 -4.68 -0.10 6.43
C THR A 51 -4.77 -1.19 7.49
N THR A 52 -5.87 -1.19 8.24
CA THR A 52 -6.19 -2.27 9.18
C THR A 52 -6.51 -3.56 8.43
N HIS A 53 -6.25 -4.69 9.09
CA HIS A 53 -6.69 -6.00 8.61
C HIS A 53 -8.21 -6.03 8.51
N LYS A 54 -8.71 -6.23 7.29
CA LYS A 54 -10.15 -6.41 7.04
C LYS A 54 -10.53 -7.87 7.30
N LYS A 55 -11.77 -8.09 7.77
CA LYS A 55 -12.36 -9.43 7.84
C LYS A 55 -12.46 -9.99 6.42
N SER A 56 -12.03 -11.23 6.20
CA SER A 56 -12.26 -11.89 4.92
C SER A 56 -13.73 -12.33 4.85
N ARG A 57 -14.22 -12.62 3.64
CA ARG A 57 -15.63 -13.00 3.43
C ARG A 57 -15.99 -14.33 4.09
N SER A 58 -15.02 -15.23 4.25
CA SER A 58 -15.19 -16.58 4.78
C SER A 58 -14.63 -16.78 6.20
N GLN A 59 -13.84 -15.84 6.72
CA GLN A 59 -13.20 -15.96 8.03
C GLN A 59 -13.34 -14.67 8.85
N GLY A 60 -13.50 -14.84 10.16
CA GLY A 60 -13.40 -13.74 11.12
C GLY A 60 -11.98 -13.16 11.19
N ILE A 61 -11.85 -12.05 11.90
CA ILE A 61 -10.52 -11.49 12.20
C ILE A 61 -9.89 -12.31 13.33
N THR A 62 -8.61 -12.70 13.19
CA THR A 62 -7.91 -13.40 14.27
C THR A 62 -7.64 -12.46 15.45
N ILE A 63 -7.36 -13.03 16.62
CA ILE A 63 -7.05 -12.24 17.83
C ILE A 63 -5.80 -11.38 17.59
N GLU A 64 -4.79 -11.93 16.93
CA GLU A 64 -3.55 -11.24 16.55
C GLU A 64 -3.82 -10.06 15.61
N GLN A 65 -4.60 -10.26 14.54
CA GLN A 65 -5.00 -9.19 13.63
C GLN A 65 -5.81 -8.10 14.34
N LYS A 66 -6.64 -8.47 15.32
CA LYS A 66 -7.43 -7.52 16.12
C LYS A 66 -6.55 -6.68 17.03
N GLN A 67 -5.55 -7.28 17.67
CA GLN A 67 -4.55 -6.56 18.48
C GLN A 67 -3.71 -5.61 17.61
N GLU A 68 -3.33 -6.06 16.43
CA GLU A 68 -2.57 -5.23 15.49
C GLU A 68 -3.39 -4.05 14.98
N ASN A 69 -4.70 -4.24 14.72
CA ASN A 69 -5.63 -3.18 14.38
C ASN A 69 -5.89 -2.17 15.52
N GLN A 70 -5.60 -2.48 16.78
CA GLN A 70 -5.76 -1.53 17.89
C GLN A 70 -4.64 -0.51 17.97
N LYS A 71 -3.41 -0.85 17.56
CA LYS A 71 -2.25 0.06 17.54
C LYS A 71 -2.53 1.34 16.72
N PRO A 72 -3.05 1.26 15.48
CA PRO A 72 -3.35 2.44 14.68
C PRO A 72 -4.61 3.17 15.12
N ALA A 73 -5.54 2.50 15.83
CA ALA A 73 -6.70 3.16 16.42
C ALA A 73 -6.28 4.08 17.57
N LYS A 74 -5.37 3.61 18.44
CA LYS A 74 -4.82 4.40 19.55
C LYS A 74 -3.98 5.59 19.11
N LYS A 75 -3.31 5.51 17.95
CA LYS A 75 -2.50 6.63 17.41
C LYS A 75 -3.34 7.80 16.89
N ARG A 76 -4.62 7.56 16.56
CA ARG A 76 -5.55 8.55 16.01
C ARG A 76 -6.32 9.33 17.09
N TRP A 77 -6.22 8.90 18.34
CA TRP A 77 -6.86 9.49 19.51
C TRP A 77 -5.79 10.14 20.38
#